data_AF-A0A099L4E6-F1
#
_entry.id   AF-A0A099L4E6-F1
#
_cell.length_a   1.000
_cell.length_b   1.000
_cell.length_c   1.000
_cell.angle_alpha   90.00
_cell.angle_beta   90.00
_cell.angle_gamma   90.00
#
_symmetry.space_group_name_H-M   'P 1'
#
loop_
_entity.id
_entity.type
_entity.pdbx_description
1 polymer ?
#
loop_
_entity_poly.entity_id
_entity_poly.type
_entity_poly.pdbx_seq_one_letter_code
_entity_poly.pdbx_strand_id
1 'polypeptide(L)'
;MINKKTLKSILTFTENQHPAPSFIVIYILTWLVWHNQLFTHFITAKGDFLTKVSAALTSINDNQYIVVFILSCLIFVIRLVVNYVSFKSKELLSTADDDFVNARDDQKFAKNSDIANLMATLSKTQQQLKETKAGEKKAITEKNEVIKKLLSIEHELDEARADIDMLNQTYSIKKGNEKIKHL
;
A
#
# COMPACT_ATOMS: atom_id res chain seq x y z
N MET A 1 1.89 -5.64 -25.08
CA MET A 1 1.49 -5.74 -23.66
C MET A 1 0.04 -6.21 -23.61
N ILE A 2 -0.21 -7.45 -23.17
CA ILE A 2 -1.58 -7.96 -22.97
C ILE A 2 -2.09 -7.42 -21.63
N ASN A 3 -3.27 -6.81 -21.62
CA ASN A 3 -3.84 -6.15 -20.44
C ASN A 3 -4.30 -7.19 -19.39
N LYS A 4 -4.03 -6.95 -18.10
CA LYS A 4 -4.42 -7.87 -17.01
C LYS A 4 -5.92 -8.19 -17.00
N LYS A 5 -6.76 -7.20 -17.39
CA LYS A 5 -8.21 -7.40 -17.51
C LYS A 5 -8.59 -8.39 -18.63
N THR A 6 -7.88 -8.34 -19.76
CA THR A 6 -8.14 -9.26 -20.88
C THR A 6 -7.67 -10.67 -20.57
N LEU A 7 -6.53 -10.82 -19.89
CA LEU A 7 -6.03 -12.09 -19.38
C LEU A 7 -7.00 -12.76 -18.39
N LYS A 8 -7.50 -11.99 -17.41
CA LYS A 8 -8.48 -12.47 -16.43
C LYS A 8 -9.79 -12.88 -17.11
N SER A 9 -10.27 -12.10 -18.08
CA SER A 9 -11.50 -12.42 -18.82
C SER A 9 -11.36 -13.69 -19.68
N ILE A 10 -10.22 -13.90 -20.34
CA ILE A 10 -9.96 -15.12 -21.12
C ILE A 10 -9.89 -16.33 -20.19
N LEU A 11 -9.24 -16.18 -19.03
CA LEU A 11 -9.12 -17.25 -18.07
C LEU A 11 -10.47 -17.67 -17.49
N THR A 12 -11.30 -16.72 -17.07
CA THR A 12 -12.66 -17.01 -16.57
C THR A 12 -13.54 -17.63 -17.64
N PHE A 13 -13.38 -17.24 -18.91
CA PHE A 13 -14.08 -17.87 -20.03
C PHE A 13 -13.62 -19.32 -20.28
N THR A 14 -12.32 -19.60 -20.17
CA THR A 14 -11.77 -20.96 -20.31
C THR A 14 -12.12 -21.86 -19.12
N GLU A 15 -12.15 -21.33 -17.90
CA GLU A 15 -12.46 -22.06 -16.67
C GLU A 15 -13.94 -22.47 -16.57
N ASN A 16 -14.84 -21.71 -17.22
CA ASN A 16 -16.26 -22.04 -17.29
C ASN A 16 -16.62 -23.07 -18.39
N GLN A 17 -15.64 -23.52 -19.18
CA GLN A 17 -15.86 -24.64 -20.10
C GLN A 17 -15.65 -25.95 -19.32
N HIS A 18 -16.73 -26.72 -19.17
CA HIS A 18 -16.77 -28.06 -18.58
C HIS A 18 -15.58 -28.94 -19.02
N PRO A 19 -15.12 -29.90 -18.18
CA PRO A 19 -13.94 -30.74 -18.44
C PRO A 19 -14.00 -31.28 -19.87
N ALA A 20 -13.15 -30.71 -20.73
CA ALA A 20 -13.34 -30.86 -22.16
C ALA A 20 -13.09 -32.33 -22.57
N PRO A 21 -13.93 -32.89 -23.45
CA PRO A 21 -13.88 -34.30 -23.85
C PRO A 21 -12.47 -34.74 -24.25
N SER A 22 -12.08 -35.97 -23.91
CA SER A 22 -10.73 -36.49 -24.15
C SER A 22 -10.34 -36.40 -25.64
N PHE A 23 -9.04 -36.37 -25.95
CA PHE A 23 -8.53 -36.40 -27.33
C PHE A 23 -9.21 -37.49 -28.17
N ILE A 24 -9.49 -38.63 -27.54
CA ILE A 24 -10.21 -39.76 -28.10
C ILE A 24 -11.61 -39.37 -28.56
N VAL A 25 -12.36 -38.60 -27.77
CA VAL A 25 -13.72 -38.16 -28.13
C VAL A 25 -13.68 -37.15 -29.27
N ILE A 26 -12.75 -36.20 -29.26
CA ILE A 26 -12.61 -35.22 -30.36
C ILE A 26 -12.24 -35.96 -31.65
N TYR A 27 -11.28 -36.88 -31.58
CA TYR A 27 -10.88 -37.70 -32.71
C TYR A 27 -12.05 -38.54 -33.25
N ILE A 28 -12.81 -39.21 -32.39
CA ILE A 28 -13.99 -40.00 -32.79
C ILE A 28 -15.05 -39.12 -33.44
N LEU A 29 -15.35 -37.94 -32.88
CA LEU A 29 -16.35 -37.04 -33.45
C LEU A 29 -15.90 -36.47 -34.80
N THR A 30 -14.66 -36.03 -34.93
CA THR A 30 -14.10 -35.56 -36.20
C THR A 30 -14.06 -36.68 -37.24
N TRP A 31 -13.72 -37.90 -36.84
CA TRP A 31 -13.73 -39.09 -37.68
C TRP A 31 -15.14 -39.43 -38.17
N LEU A 32 -16.15 -39.42 -37.27
CA LEU A 32 -17.54 -39.69 -37.61
C LEU A 32 -18.12 -38.67 -38.59
N VAL A 33 -17.83 -37.38 -38.38
CA VAL A 33 -18.29 -36.30 -39.26
C VAL A 33 -17.63 -36.38 -40.64
N TRP A 34 -16.33 -36.70 -40.70
CA TRP A 34 -15.60 -36.75 -41.96
C TRP A 34 -15.90 -38.00 -42.78
N HIS A 35 -16.00 -39.17 -42.14
CA HIS A 35 -16.36 -40.43 -42.79
C HIS A 35 -17.89 -40.66 -42.84
N ASN A 36 -18.69 -39.59 -42.79
CA ASN A 36 -20.15 -39.66 -42.89
C ASN A 36 -20.61 -40.39 -44.17
N GLN A 37 -19.79 -40.36 -45.24
CA GLN A 37 -20.02 -41.13 -46.46
C GLN A 37 -20.16 -42.65 -46.22
N LEU A 38 -19.45 -43.19 -45.23
CA LEU A 38 -19.50 -44.60 -44.84
C LEU A 38 -20.91 -44.96 -44.32
N PHE A 39 -21.50 -44.08 -43.52
CA PHE A 39 -22.87 -44.25 -43.00
C PHE A 39 -23.93 -44.03 -44.08
N THR A 40 -23.75 -43.03 -44.96
CA THR A 40 -24.70 -42.79 -46.05
C THR A 40 -24.70 -43.95 -47.05
N HIS A 41 -23.53 -44.49 -47.43
CA HIS A 41 -23.46 -45.64 -48.33
C HIS A 41 -24.03 -46.92 -47.69
N PHE A 42 -23.83 -47.12 -46.39
CA PHE A 42 -24.42 -48.25 -45.66
C PHE A 42 -25.96 -48.20 -45.62
N ILE A 43 -26.55 -47.01 -45.42
CA ILE A 43 -28.00 -46.81 -45.33
C ILE A 43 -28.65 -46.87 -46.71
N THR A 44 -28.01 -46.31 -47.73
CA THR A 44 -28.55 -46.21 -49.10
C THR A 44 -28.34 -47.50 -49.93
N ALA A 45 -27.41 -48.38 -49.53
CA ALA A 45 -27.21 -49.66 -50.20
C ALA A 45 -28.45 -50.57 -50.10
N LYS A 46 -28.90 -51.10 -51.24
CA LYS A 46 -29.99 -52.08 -51.33
C LYS A 46 -29.42 -53.49 -51.45
N GLY A 47 -29.84 -54.40 -50.57
CA GLY A 47 -29.36 -55.78 -50.50
C GLY A 47 -29.32 -56.31 -49.06
N ASP A 48 -28.88 -57.56 -48.90
CA ASP A 48 -28.65 -58.21 -47.60
C ASP A 48 -27.58 -57.50 -46.76
N PHE A 49 -27.59 -57.73 -45.44
CA PHE A 49 -26.67 -57.09 -44.50
C PHE A 49 -25.20 -57.19 -44.92
N LEU A 50 -24.78 -58.35 -45.45
CA LEU A 50 -23.41 -58.57 -45.92
C LEU A 50 -23.04 -57.73 -47.15
N THR A 51 -23.99 -57.50 -48.08
CA THR A 51 -23.73 -56.65 -49.24
C THR A 51 -23.71 -55.17 -48.88
N LYS A 52 -24.50 -54.75 -47.88
CA LYS A 52 -24.42 -53.40 -47.31
C LYS A 52 -23.10 -53.14 -46.59
N VAL A 53 -22.64 -54.10 -45.78
CA VAL A 53 -21.33 -54.03 -45.10
C VAL A 53 -20.19 -54.00 -46.12
N SER A 54 -20.23 -54.86 -47.13
CA SER A 54 -19.21 -54.87 -48.18
C SER A 54 -19.16 -53.57 -48.97
N ALA A 55 -20.31 -52.98 -49.34
CA ALA A 55 -20.37 -51.71 -50.06
C ALA A 55 -19.83 -50.53 -49.24
N ALA A 56 -20.13 -50.52 -47.93
CA ALA A 56 -19.58 -49.54 -46.99
C ALA A 56 -18.08 -49.73 -46.74
N LEU A 57 -17.58 -50.96 -46.81
CA LEU A 57 -16.15 -51.27 -46.66
C LEU A 57 -15.35 -50.92 -47.92
N THR A 58 -15.93 -51.01 -49.12
CA THR A 58 -15.24 -50.62 -50.35
C THR A 58 -15.05 -49.10 -50.43
N SER A 59 -15.98 -48.30 -49.89
CA SER A 59 -15.85 -46.84 -49.84
C SER A 59 -14.80 -46.34 -48.84
N ILE A 60 -14.30 -47.19 -47.94
CA ILE A 60 -13.14 -46.90 -47.07
C ILE A 60 -11.88 -46.66 -47.90
N ASN A 61 -11.72 -47.32 -49.05
CA ASN A 61 -10.46 -47.26 -49.80
C ASN A 61 -10.18 -45.87 -50.42
N ASP A 62 -11.23 -45.08 -50.67
CA ASP A 62 -11.14 -43.70 -51.19
C ASP A 62 -11.08 -42.63 -50.08
N ASN A 63 -11.15 -43.04 -48.81
CA ASN A 63 -11.22 -42.12 -47.68
C ASN A 63 -9.83 -41.64 -47.23
N GLN A 64 -9.66 -40.33 -47.09
CA GLN A 64 -8.39 -39.68 -46.72
C GLN A 64 -8.10 -39.73 -45.20
N TYR A 65 -7.84 -40.91 -44.64
CA TYR A 65 -7.57 -41.10 -43.20
C TYR A 65 -6.41 -40.27 -42.66
N ILE A 66 -5.34 -40.12 -43.45
CA ILE A 66 -4.13 -39.36 -43.06
C ILE A 66 -4.46 -37.87 -42.87
N VAL A 67 -5.35 -37.31 -43.70
CA VAL A 67 -5.75 -35.90 -43.61
C VAL A 67 -6.58 -35.66 -42.35
N VAL A 68 -7.52 -36.55 -42.04
CA VAL A 68 -8.33 -36.48 -40.81
C VAL A 68 -7.46 -36.59 -39.57
N PHE A 69 -6.47 -37.49 -39.59
CA PHE A 69 -5.51 -37.64 -38.52
C PHE A 69 -4.71 -36.36 -38.30
N ILE A 70 -4.17 -35.74 -39.36
CA ILE A 70 -3.42 -34.49 -39.27
C ILE A 70 -4.31 -33.35 -38.74
N LEU A 71 -5.56 -33.25 -39.21
CA LEU A 71 -6.51 -32.25 -38.75
C LEU A 71 -6.84 -32.41 -37.26
N SER A 72 -7.04 -33.65 -36.81
CA SER A 72 -7.28 -33.95 -35.39
C SER A 72 -6.07 -33.63 -34.52
N CYS A 73 -4.86 -33.87 -35.04
CA CYS A 73 -3.61 -33.51 -34.38
C CYS A 73 -3.46 -31.98 -34.28
N LEU A 74 -3.82 -31.24 -35.34
CA LEU A 74 -3.83 -29.78 -35.36
C LEU A 74 -4.78 -29.21 -34.29
N ILE A 75 -6.02 -29.72 -34.22
CA ILE A 75 -7.01 -29.31 -33.21
C ILE A 75 -6.48 -29.60 -31.79
N PHE A 76 -5.82 -30.74 -31.60
CA PHE A 76 -5.22 -31.09 -30.33
C PHE A 76 -4.07 -30.15 -29.94
N VAL A 77 -3.19 -29.79 -30.88
CA VAL A 77 -2.11 -28.82 -30.64
C VAL A 77 -2.67 -27.45 -30.26
N ILE A 78 -3.69 -26.95 -30.97
CA ILE A 78 -4.35 -25.69 -30.62
C ILE A 78 -4.89 -25.74 -29.19
N ARG A 79 -5.51 -26.85 -28.78
CA ARG A 79 -5.97 -27.04 -27.40
C ARG A 79 -4.83 -27.03 -26.38
N LEU A 80 -3.70 -27.66 -26.71
CA LEU A 80 -2.53 -27.70 -25.85
C LEU A 80 -1.96 -26.29 -25.65
N VAL A 81 -1.92 -25.49 -26.71
CA VAL A 81 -1.52 -24.08 -26.65
C VAL A 81 -2.47 -23.27 -25.76
N VAL A 82 -3.80 -23.42 -25.90
CA VAL A 82 -4.77 -22.74 -25.04
C VAL A 82 -4.60 -23.12 -23.57
N ASN A 83 -4.41 -24.42 -23.28
CA ASN A 83 -4.16 -24.89 -21.91
C ASN A 83 -2.85 -24.33 -21.34
N TYR A 84 -1.78 -24.30 -22.14
CA TYR A 84 -0.51 -23.72 -21.75
C TYR A 84 -0.63 -22.22 -21.45
N VAL A 85 -1.33 -21.47 -22.30
CA VAL A 85 -1.59 -20.04 -22.09
C VAL A 85 -2.40 -19.83 -20.82
N SER A 86 -3.46 -20.61 -20.58
CA SER A 86 -4.27 -20.50 -19.35
C SER A 86 -3.47 -20.81 -18.10
N PHE A 87 -2.60 -21.82 -18.13
CA PHE A 87 -1.70 -22.13 -17.02
C PHE A 87 -0.72 -20.98 -16.75
N LYS A 88 -0.03 -20.48 -17.79
CA LYS A 88 0.91 -19.36 -17.64
C LYS A 88 0.20 -18.08 -17.19
N SER A 89 -1.05 -17.88 -17.60
CA SER A 89 -1.90 -16.76 -17.17
C SER A 89 -2.25 -16.84 -15.69
N LYS A 90 -2.57 -18.04 -15.17
CA LYS A 90 -2.80 -18.28 -13.73
C LYS A 90 -1.54 -18.00 -12.91
N GLU A 91 -0.40 -18.50 -13.38
CA GLU A 91 0.89 -18.29 -12.72
C GLU A 91 1.24 -16.80 -12.63
N LEU A 92 1.12 -16.05 -13.73
CA LEU A 92 1.39 -14.61 -13.77
C LEU A 92 0.41 -13.78 -12.93
N LEU A 93 -0.86 -14.19 -12.82
CA LEU A 93 -1.83 -13.54 -11.94
C LEU A 93 -1.54 -13.80 -10.47
N SER A 94 -1.20 -15.04 -10.10
CA SER A 94 -0.84 -15.41 -8.73
C SER A 94 0.37 -14.62 -8.24
N THR A 95 1.45 -14.60 -9.03
CA THR A 95 2.66 -13.83 -8.68
C THR A 95 2.39 -12.33 -8.59
N ALA A 96 1.53 -11.79 -9.45
CA ALA A 96 1.17 -10.37 -9.40
C ALA A 96 0.30 -9.99 -8.19
N ASP A 97 -0.55 -10.90 -7.71
CA ASP A 97 -1.35 -10.67 -6.51
C ASP A 97 -0.50 -10.76 -5.24
N ASP A 98 0.45 -11.72 -5.16
CA ASP A 98 1.37 -11.86 -4.02
C ASP A 98 2.29 -10.62 -3.86
N ASP A 99 2.79 -10.06 -4.96
CA ASP A 99 3.66 -8.88 -4.97
C ASP A 99 2.90 -7.61 -4.49
N PHE A 100 1.61 -7.51 -4.83
CA PHE A 100 0.77 -6.39 -4.40
C PHE A 100 0.41 -6.45 -2.90
N VAL A 101 0.21 -7.65 -2.36
CA VAL A 101 -0.08 -7.85 -0.93
C VAL A 101 1.14 -7.50 -0.08
N ASN A 102 2.33 -7.98 -0.45
CA ASN A 102 3.57 -7.68 0.26
C ASN A 102 3.90 -6.18 0.27
N ALA A 103 3.79 -5.50 -0.88
CA ALA A 103 4.05 -4.06 -0.96
C ALA A 103 3.10 -3.22 -0.09
N ARG A 104 1.84 -3.66 0.07
CA ARG A 104 0.85 -2.98 0.91
C ARG A 104 1.16 -3.17 2.40
N ASP A 105 1.59 -4.35 2.79
CA ASP A 105 1.91 -4.64 4.19
C ASP A 105 3.17 -3.89 4.64
N ASP A 106 4.22 -3.84 3.82
CA ASP A 106 5.43 -3.04 4.08
C ASP A 106 5.10 -1.55 4.32
N GLN A 107 4.19 -0.99 3.51
CA GLN A 107 3.75 0.39 3.67
C GLN A 107 2.99 0.63 4.99
N LYS A 108 2.23 -0.36 5.47
CA LYS A 108 1.49 -0.28 6.74
C LYS A 108 2.45 -0.30 7.94
N PHE A 109 3.47 -1.15 7.90
CA PHE A 109 4.48 -1.21 8.97
C PHE A 109 5.34 0.05 9.04
N ALA A 110 5.74 0.62 7.89
CA ALA A 110 6.47 1.89 7.84
C ALA A 110 5.67 3.04 8.48
N LYS A 111 4.39 3.20 8.12
CA LYS A 111 3.52 4.25 8.68
C LYS A 111 3.32 4.12 10.19
N ASN A 112 3.18 2.90 10.70
CA ASN A 112 3.04 2.68 12.14
C ASN A 112 4.31 3.06 12.92
N SER A 113 5.50 2.81 12.37
CA SER A 113 6.77 3.22 12.98
C SER A 113 6.90 4.75 13.03
N ASP A 114 6.55 5.44 11.94
CA ASP A 114 6.58 6.90 11.88
C ASP A 114 5.60 7.54 12.87
N ILE A 115 4.39 6.99 13.01
CA ILE A 115 3.41 7.46 13.99
C ILE A 115 3.93 7.29 15.43
N ALA A 116 4.60 6.17 15.73
CA ALA A 116 5.20 5.95 17.04
C ALA A 116 6.33 6.96 17.32
N ASN A 117 7.17 7.26 16.33
CA ASN A 117 8.23 8.25 16.44
C ASN A 117 7.68 9.68 16.63
N LEU A 118 6.60 10.03 15.93
CA LEU A 118 5.91 11.31 16.10
C LEU A 118 5.29 11.44 17.49
N MET A 119 4.63 10.40 18.00
CA MET A 119 4.09 10.35 19.36
C MET A 119 5.19 10.51 20.41
N ALA A 120 6.32 9.83 20.25
CA ALA A 120 7.47 9.96 21.14
C ALA A 120 8.03 11.39 21.14
N THR A 121 8.15 12.00 19.96
CA THR A 121 8.62 13.38 19.81
C THR A 121 7.65 14.36 20.47
N LEU A 122 6.35 14.20 20.25
CA LEU A 122 5.31 15.07 20.81
C LEU A 122 5.29 14.97 22.35
N SER A 123 5.40 13.74 22.89
CA SER A 123 5.50 13.52 24.33
C SER A 123 6.73 14.19 24.94
N LYS A 124 7.90 14.06 24.29
CA LYS A 124 9.14 14.73 24.71
C LYS A 124 9.02 16.25 24.69
N THR A 125 8.46 16.82 23.63
CA THR A 125 8.24 18.27 23.51
C THR A 125 7.26 18.77 24.56
N GLN A 126 6.19 18.01 24.85
CA GLN A 126 5.24 18.35 25.90
C GLN A 126 5.90 18.36 27.28
N GLN A 127 6.79 17.42 27.55
CA GLN A 127 7.56 17.39 28.80
C GLN A 127 8.52 18.58 28.90
N GLN A 128 9.27 18.88 27.84
CA GLN A 128 10.17 20.04 27.80
C GLN A 128 9.42 21.37 28.00
N LEU A 129 8.22 21.51 27.45
CA LEU A 129 7.36 22.69 27.66
C LEU A 129 6.93 22.82 29.12
N LYS A 130 6.56 21.72 29.78
CA LYS A 130 6.21 21.73 31.21
C LYS A 130 7.41 22.12 32.08
N GLU A 131 8.58 21.56 31.79
CA GLU A 131 9.83 21.87 32.51
C GLU A 131 10.24 23.33 32.32
N THR A 132 10.17 23.85 31.08
CA THR A 132 10.47 25.25 30.77
C THR A 132 9.53 26.20 31.49
N LYS A 133 8.21 25.92 31.49
CA LYS A 133 7.22 26.73 32.20
C LYS A 133 7.45 26.75 33.71
N ALA A 134 7.87 25.62 34.28
CA ALA A 134 8.23 25.55 35.70
C ALA A 134 9.49 26.37 36.01
N GLY A 135 10.50 26.31 35.14
CA GLY A 135 11.72 27.12 35.22
C GLY A 135 11.44 28.63 35.12
N GLU A 136 10.59 29.03 34.18
CA GLU A 136 10.20 30.43 33.99
C GLU A 136 9.47 30.98 35.23
N LYS A 137 8.54 30.21 35.80
CA LYS A 137 7.86 30.60 37.04
C LYS A 137 8.85 30.83 38.18
N LYS A 138 9.86 29.96 38.32
CA LYS A 138 10.92 30.10 39.32
C LYS A 138 11.76 31.35 39.07
N ALA A 139 12.18 31.58 37.83
CA ALA A 139 12.94 32.77 37.45
C ALA A 139 12.17 34.08 37.70
N ILE A 140 10.85 34.09 37.47
CA ILE A 140 9.99 35.23 37.80
C ILE A 140 9.96 35.47 39.31
N THR A 141 9.81 34.42 40.12
CA THR A 141 9.83 34.57 41.59
C THR A 141 11.17 35.09 42.08
N GLU A 142 12.29 34.61 41.53
CA GLU A 142 13.63 35.10 41.88
C GLU A 142 13.82 36.56 41.48
N LYS A 143 13.37 36.95 40.27
CA LYS A 143 13.40 38.36 39.82
C LYS A 143 12.61 39.26 40.75
N ASN A 144 11.41 38.85 41.16
CA ASN A 144 10.58 39.66 42.07
C ASN A 144 11.24 39.83 43.45
N GLU A 145 11.88 38.78 43.98
CA GLU A 145 12.63 38.88 45.24
C GLU A 145 13.84 39.82 45.11
N VAL A 146 14.56 39.78 43.99
CA VAL A 146 15.67 40.71 43.73
C VAL A 146 15.18 42.15 43.64
N ILE A 147 14.07 42.39 42.92
CA ILE A 147 13.46 43.73 42.81
C ILE A 147 13.05 44.24 44.20
N LYS A 148 12.44 43.39 45.03
CA LYS A 148 12.05 43.77 46.39
C LYS A 148 13.26 44.17 47.25
N LYS A 149 14.36 43.41 47.16
CA LYS A 149 15.62 43.76 47.85
C LYS A 149 16.20 45.07 47.35
N LEU A 150 16.20 45.29 46.04
CA LEU A 150 16.67 46.53 45.43
C LEU A 150 15.87 47.73 45.94
N LEU A 151 14.54 47.64 45.94
CA LEU A 151 13.65 48.70 46.44
C LEU A 151 13.88 48.99 47.93
N SER A 152 14.17 47.97 48.75
CA SER A 152 14.50 48.16 50.17
C SER A 152 15.80 48.94 50.34
N ILE A 153 16.83 48.61 49.54
CA ILE A 153 18.13 49.30 49.59
C ILE A 153 17.99 50.74 49.09
N GLU A 154 17.23 50.98 48.02
CA GLU A 154 16.95 52.34 47.55
C GLU A 154 16.25 53.17 48.64
N HIS A 155 15.29 52.58 49.35
CA HIS A 155 14.61 53.26 50.44
C HIS A 155 15.56 53.63 51.59
N GLU A 156 16.42 52.70 52.03
CA GLU A 156 17.44 52.95 53.06
C GLU A 156 18.43 54.04 52.61
N LEU A 157 18.78 54.07 51.32
CA LEU A 157 19.70 55.05 50.75
C LEU A 157 19.06 56.45 50.68
N ASP A 158 17.77 56.53 50.34
CA ASP A 158 17.02 57.78 50.34
C ASP A 158 16.84 58.35 51.75
N GLU A 159 16.58 57.49 52.75
CA GLU A 159 16.52 57.91 54.16
C GLU A 159 17.88 58.44 54.65
N ALA A 160 18.97 57.72 54.37
CA ALA A 160 20.32 58.16 54.71
C ALA A 160 20.70 59.47 54.01
N ARG A 161 20.28 59.68 52.76
CA ARG A 161 20.48 60.96 52.05
C ARG A 161 19.70 62.10 52.70
N ALA A 162 18.43 61.86 53.05
CA ALA A 162 17.60 62.85 53.74
C ALA A 162 18.21 63.25 55.09
N ASP A 163 18.76 62.29 55.84
CA ASP A 163 19.46 62.54 57.10
C ASP A 163 20.73 63.39 56.89
N ILE A 164 21.53 63.09 55.86
CA ILE A 164 22.72 63.89 55.52
C ILE A 164 22.32 65.32 55.14
N ASP A 165 21.27 65.50 54.34
CA ASP A 165 20.79 66.82 53.94
C ASP A 165 20.26 67.62 55.14
N MET A 166 19.50 66.99 56.04
CA MET A 166 19.05 67.60 57.29
C MET A 166 20.21 68.02 58.19
N LEU A 167 21.23 67.16 58.31
CA LEU A 167 22.45 67.48 59.07
C LEU A 167 23.17 68.68 58.45
N ASN A 168 23.38 68.67 57.13
CA ASN A 168 24.02 69.77 56.41
C ASN A 168 23.26 71.10 56.55
N GLN A 169 21.92 71.05 56.50
CA GLN A 169 21.08 72.22 56.73
C GLN A 169 21.23 72.74 58.16
N THR A 170 21.22 71.84 59.15
CA THR A 170 21.40 72.19 60.57
C THR A 170 22.79 72.79 60.84
N TYR A 171 23.84 72.23 60.25
CA TYR A 171 25.20 72.78 60.33
C TYR A 171 25.28 74.19 59.73
N SER A 172 24.63 74.42 58.59
CA SER A 172 24.58 75.73 57.95
C SER A 172 23.85 76.78 58.80
N ILE A 173 22.74 76.40 59.45
CA ILE A 173 22.00 77.27 60.38
C ILE A 173 22.84 77.60 61.62
N LYS A 174 23.51 76.60 62.23
CA LYS A 174 24.40 76.83 63.39
C LYS A 174 25.52 77.81 63.05
N LYS A 175 26.19 77.62 61.91
CA LYS A 175 27.27 78.50 61.45
C LYS A 175 26.77 79.93 61.16
N GLY A 176 25.54 80.06 60.64
CA GLY A 176 24.88 81.36 60.47
C GLY A 176 24.61 82.07 61.80
N ASN A 177 24.11 81.33 62.80
CA ASN A 177 23.83 81.88 64.14
C ASN A 177 25.10 82.26 64.92
N GLU A 178 26.22 81.54 64.74
CA GLU A 178 27.50 81.95 65.34
C GLU A 178 28.04 83.25 64.74
N LYS A 179 27.85 83.50 63.44
CA LYS A 179 28.23 84.78 62.82
C LYS A 179 27.43 85.97 63.36
N ILE A 180 26.17 85.77 63.77
CA ILE A 180 25.32 86.83 64.32
C ILE A 180 25.67 87.15 65.78
N LYS A 181 26.21 86.18 66.55
CA LYS A 181 26.66 86.41 67.94
C LYS A 181 27.96 87.22 68.06
N HIS A 182 28.68 87.44 66.96
CA HIS A 182 29.91 88.22 66.91
C HIS A 182 29.75 89.61 66.27
N LEU A 183 28.49 90.03 66.06
CA LEU A 183 28.09 91.40 65.71
C LEU A 183 27.33 92.00 66.90
#